data_AF-A0A1I6B0W6-F1
#
_entry.id   AF-A0A1I6B0W6-F1
#
_cell.length_a   1.000
_cell.length_b   1.000
_cell.length_c   1.000
_cell.angle_alpha   90.00
_cell.angle_beta   90.00
_cell.angle_gamma   90.00
#
_symmetry.space_group_name_H-M   'P 1'
#
loop_
_entity.id
_entity.type
_entity.pdbx_description
1 polymer ?
#
loop_
_entity_poly.entity_id
_entity_poly.type
_entity_poly.pdbx_seq_one_letter_code
_entity_poly.pdbx_strand_id
1 'polypeptide(L)' 'MERRAPDASTHVDTNPIHHTDLTPYAWSYGMGAESTAGICRMLTDPSTRPDTIAPDYSNLVVVIAQTGDEWSTTGKLV' A
#
# COMPACT_ATOMS: atom_id res chain seq x y z
N MET A 1 11.35 35.98 39.16
CA MET A 1 10.94 35.71 37.77
C MET A 1 11.15 34.21 37.54
N GLU A 2 10.17 33.41 37.95
CA GLU A 2 10.23 31.94 37.90
C GLU A 2 9.85 31.50 36.47
N ARG A 3 10.79 30.85 35.77
CA ARG A 3 10.52 30.29 34.45
C ARG A 3 9.73 29.00 34.64
N ARG A 4 8.42 29.03 34.35
CA ARG A 4 7.61 27.81 34.21
C ARG A 4 8.19 26.97 33.08
N ALA A 5 8.50 25.71 33.37
CA ALA A 5 8.84 24.71 32.37
C ALA A 5 7.64 24.50 31.42
N PRO A 6 7.86 24.21 30.13
CA PRO A 6 6.79 23.88 29.21
C PRO A 6 6.12 22.59 29.66
N ASP A 7 4.79 22.62 29.69
CA ASP A 7 3.92 21.47 29.87
C ASP A 7 4.27 20.44 28.77
N ALA A 8 4.76 19.28 29.22
CA ALA A 8 4.99 18.12 28.37
C ALA A 8 3.71 17.27 28.32
N SER A 9 2.63 17.86 27.81
CA SER A 9 1.46 17.14 27.34
C SER A 9 1.94 16.27 26.18
N THR A 10 2.31 15.05 26.52
CA THR A 10 2.53 13.99 25.55
C THR A 10 1.16 13.71 24.98
N HIS A 11 0.83 14.37 23.87
CA HIS A 11 -0.35 14.05 23.09
C HIS A 11 -0.10 12.64 22.54
N VAL A 12 -0.46 11.63 23.33
CA VAL A 12 -0.49 10.25 22.86
C VAL A 12 -1.58 10.25 21.81
N ASP A 13 -1.19 10.02 20.56
CA ASP A 13 -2.15 9.81 19.49
C ASP A 13 -2.91 8.52 19.81
N THR A 14 -4.09 8.66 20.40
CA THR A 14 -4.94 7.55 20.83
C THR A 14 -5.70 6.94 19.65
N ASN A 15 -5.36 7.28 18.41
CA ASN A 15 -5.98 6.67 17.26
C ASN A 15 -5.65 5.17 17.27
N PRO A 16 -6.64 4.27 17.38
CA PRO A 16 -6.37 2.84 17.34
C PRO A 16 -5.70 2.53 16.00
N ILE A 17 -4.49 1.96 16.04
CA ILE A 17 -3.87 1.39 14.86
C ILE A 17 -4.85 0.34 14.34
N HIS A 18 -5.44 0.58 13.17
CA HIS A 18 -6.25 -0.43 12.53
C HIS A 18 -5.30 -1.59 12.19
N HIS A 19 -5.55 -2.78 12.75
CA HIS A 19 -4.69 -3.96 12.59
C HIS A 19 -4.42 -4.32 11.11
N THR A 20 -5.30 -3.84 10.23
CA THR A 20 -5.23 -3.84 8.76
C THR A 20 -4.01 -3.10 8.21
N ASP A 21 -3.60 -2.00 8.83
CA ASP A 21 -2.49 -1.15 8.36
C ASP A 21 -1.13 -1.85 8.44
N LEU A 22 -1.02 -2.89 9.28
CA LEU A 22 0.21 -3.64 9.50
C LEU A 22 0.28 -4.95 8.70
N THR A 23 -0.83 -5.41 8.12
CA THR A 23 -0.85 -6.68 7.39
C THR A 23 -0.62 -6.42 5.90
N PRO A 24 0.45 -6.96 5.28
CA PRO A 24 0.69 -6.76 3.86
C PRO A 24 -0.45 -7.33 3.01
N TYR A 25 -1.00 -6.52 2.13
CA TYR A 25 -1.91 -6.96 1.09
C TYR A 25 -1.09 -7.29 -0.18
N ALA A 26 -0.83 -8.59 -0.39
CA ALA A 26 -0.03 -9.06 -1.50
C ALA A 26 -0.86 -9.22 -2.79
N TRP A 27 -0.39 -8.62 -3.89
CA TRP A 27 -0.99 -8.72 -5.21
C TRP A 27 -0.01 -9.35 -6.21
N SER A 28 -0.40 -10.46 -6.83
CA SER A 28 0.36 -11.06 -7.92
C SER A 28 0.13 -10.31 -9.22
N TYR A 29 1.20 -9.79 -9.82
CA TYR A 29 1.15 -9.00 -11.04
C TYR A 29 2.01 -9.63 -12.14
N GLY A 30 1.35 -10.26 -13.12
CA GLY A 30 2.00 -10.93 -14.24
C GLY A 30 2.31 -10.02 -15.43
N MET A 31 2.03 -8.72 -15.34
CA MET A 31 2.18 -7.73 -16.43
C MET A 31 1.33 -8.01 -17.68
N GLY A 32 0.37 -8.94 -17.61
CA GLY A 32 -0.63 -9.20 -18.64
C GLY A 32 -1.88 -8.34 -18.47
N ALA A 33 -2.69 -8.25 -19.53
CA ALA A 33 -3.87 -7.38 -19.60
C ALA A 33 -4.84 -7.55 -18.41
N GLU A 34 -5.07 -8.79 -17.96
CA GLU A 34 -6.00 -9.08 -16.85
C GLU A 34 -5.47 -8.55 -15.52
N SER A 35 -4.21 -8.85 -15.20
CA SER A 35 -3.57 -8.38 -13.96
C SER A 35 -3.44 -6.86 -13.92
N THR A 36 -3.21 -6.23 -15.09
CA THR A 36 -3.16 -4.76 -15.25
C THR A 36 -4.54 -4.15 -15.05
N ALA A 37 -5.57 -4.71 -15.69
CA ALA A 37 -6.94 -4.22 -15.52
C ALA A 37 -7.40 -4.34 -14.05
N GLY A 38 -7.07 -5.47 -13.40
CA GLY A 38 -7.39 -5.71 -11.99
C GLY A 38 -6.75 -4.69 -11.05
N ILE A 39 -5.43 -4.46 -11.16
CA ILE A 39 -4.75 -3.50 -10.30
C ILE A 39 -5.19 -2.06 -10.61
N CYS A 40 -5.39 -1.70 -11.87
CA CYS A 40 -5.93 -0.39 -12.24
C CYS A 40 -7.33 -0.15 -11.65
N ARG A 41 -8.21 -1.16 -11.70
CA ARG A 41 -9.56 -1.05 -11.13
C ARG A 41 -9.50 -0.83 -9.61
N MET A 42 -8.70 -1.62 -8.89
CA MET A 42 -8.50 -1.47 -7.44
C MET A 42 -7.94 -0.09 -7.06
N LEU A 43 -7.00 0.44 -7.86
CA LEU A 43 -6.39 1.75 -7.60
C LEU A 43 -7.31 2.93 -7.88
N THR A 44 -8.19 2.82 -8.89
CA THR A 44 -9.00 3.94 -9.39
C THR A 44 -10.46 3.93 -8.92
N ASP A 45 -10.98 2.76 -8.52
CA ASP A 45 -12.36 2.61 -8.03
C ASP A 45 -12.35 2.15 -6.56
N PRO A 46 -12.61 3.06 -5.60
CA PRO A 46 -12.69 2.74 -4.18
C PRO A 46 -13.68 1.63 -3.84
N SER A 47 -14.76 1.46 -4.61
CA SER A 47 -15.77 0.43 -4.35
C SER A 47 -15.29 -1.00 -4.61
N THR A 48 -14.15 -1.14 -5.28
CA THR A 48 -13.54 -2.44 -5.62
C THR A 48 -12.37 -2.80 -4.71
N ARG A 49 -12.04 -1.94 -3.74
CA ARG A 49 -10.94 -2.15 -2.82
C ARG A 49 -11.31 -3.22 -1.80
N PRO A 50 -10.46 -4.21 -1.56
CA PRO A 50 -10.61 -5.13 -0.43
C PRO A 50 -10.57 -4.36 0.89
N ASP A 51 -11.39 -4.76 1.85
CA ASP A 51 -11.41 -4.14 3.19
C ASP A 51 -10.05 -4.21 3.92
N THR A 52 -9.18 -5.10 3.46
CA THR A 52 -7.84 -5.31 4.01
C THR A 52 -6.79 -4.31 3.52
N ILE A 53 -7.10 -3.50 2.49
CA ILE A 53 -6.12 -2.54 1.92
C ILE A 53 -6.18 -1.21 2.67
N ALA A 54 -5.01 -0.65 3.00
CA ALA A 54 -4.91 0.67 3.62
C ALA A 54 -5.41 1.75 2.64
N PRO A 55 -6.07 2.81 3.12
CA PRO A 55 -6.61 3.88 2.26
C PRO A 55 -5.57 4.58 1.37
N ASP A 56 -4.33 4.64 1.84
CA ASP A 56 -3.17 5.23 1.16
C ASP A 56 -2.30 4.19 0.41
N TYR A 57 -2.73 2.92 0.40
CA TYR A 57 -2.00 1.78 -0.16
C TYR A 57 -0.65 1.50 0.48
N SER A 58 -0.36 2.02 1.67
CA SER A 58 0.91 1.80 2.37
C SER A 58 1.21 0.32 2.67
N ASN A 59 0.17 -0.52 2.77
CA ASN A 59 0.29 -1.96 2.97
C ASN A 59 0.21 -2.80 1.67
N LEU A 60 0.10 -2.17 0.49
CA LEU A 60 0.04 -2.87 -0.80
C LEU A 60 1.44 -3.35 -1.22
N VAL A 61 1.59 -4.66 -1.43
CA VAL A 61 2.81 -5.27 -1.96
C VAL A 61 2.51 -5.90 -3.31
N VAL A 62 3.14 -5.39 -4.37
CA VAL A 62 3.00 -5.94 -5.72
C VAL A 62 4.16 -6.91 -6.00
N VAL A 63 3.82 -8.15 -6.31
CA VAL A 63 4.79 -9.23 -6.55
C VAL A 63 4.78 -9.60 -8.03
N ILE A 64 5.96 -9.57 -8.64
CA ILE A 64 6.20 -9.99 -10.02
C ILE A 64 7.15 -11.18 -9.99
N ALA A 65 6.74 -12.29 -10.61
CA ALA A 65 7.65 -13.40 -10.84
C ALA A 65 8.48 -13.12 -12.10
N GLN A 66 9.80 -13.17 -11.97
CA GLN A 66 10.69 -13.15 -13.12
C GLN A 66 11.37 -14.52 -13.27
N THR A 67 10.95 -15.27 -14.27
CA THR A 67 11.44 -16.60 -14.67
C THR A 67 12.67 -16.53 -15.59
N GLY A 68 12.93 -15.37 -16.20
CA GLY A 68 14.11 -15.12 -17.05
C GLY A 68 13.91 -15.44 -18.54
N ASP A 69 12.72 -15.87 -18.93
CA ASP A 69 12.29 -16.11 -20.31
C ASP A 69 11.22 -15.10 -20.79
N GLU A 70 11.07 -13.97 -20.09
CA GLU A 70 10.10 -12.94 -20.46
C GLU A 70 10.45 -12.27 -21.79
N TRP A 71 9.44 -11.62 -22.40
CA TRP A 71 9.70 -10.75 -23.54
C TRP A 71 10.72 -9.67 -23.21
N SER A 72 11.54 -9.32 -24.21
CA SER A 72 12.63 -8.36 -24.05
C SER A 72 12.18 -6.95 -23.63
N THR A 73 10.89 -6.67 -23.69
CA THR A 73 10.26 -5.41 -23.28
C THR A 73 9.62 -5.46 -21.89
N THR A 74 9.48 -6.65 -21.30
CA THR A 74 8.85 -6.86 -19.99
C THR A 74 9.67 -6.19 -18.87
N GLY A 75 9.00 -5.48 -17.96
CA GLY A 75 9.64 -4.82 -16.81
C GLY A 75 10.53 -3.61 -17.16
N LYS A 76 10.56 -3.18 -18.42
CA LYS A 76 11.24 -1.95 -18.81
C LYS A 76 10.34 -0.74 -18.54
N LEU A 77 10.87 0.23 -17.80
CA LEU A 77 10.29 1.58 -17.71
C LEU A 77 10.28 2.20 -19.11
N VAL A 78 9.12 2.68 -19.54
CA VAL A 78 8.91 3.48 -20.76
C VAL A 78 9.03 4.97 -20.46
#